data_AF-X1QVY1-F1
#
_entry.id   AF-X1QVY1-F1
#
_cell.length_a   1.000
_cell.length_b   1.000
_cell.length_c   1.000
_cell.angle_alpha   90.00
_cell.angle_beta   90.00
_cell.angle_gamma   90.00
#
_symmetry.space_group_name_H-M   'P 1'
#
loop_
_entity.id
_entity.type
_entity.pdbx_description
1 polymer ?
#
loop_
_entity_poly.entity_id
_entity_poly.type
_entity_poly.pdbx_seq_one_letter_code
_entity_poly.pdbx_strand_id
1 'polypeptide(L)'
;HPLYFFSIRPKVLPDDRDDIEMELLLKLKTEADRHTEVTLGFLYGCARNIVRTYWRKKYRERRRFCRLYEGDKGEMIADKWKFVTPAPDIEGRLDAIATLNTLPGRMVKAGVTRAEGGKLNNADKLYLCRQRHRQSKYNWSDAEKIERMRQLYVDEGLPCAEVAKIVGKGRSAVQRQLNKLGVIRR
;
A
#
# COMPACT_ATOMS: atom_id res chain seq x y z
N HIS A 1 -37.03 28.47 -3.85
CA HIS A 1 -35.69 28.73 -4.42
C HIS A 1 -34.81 27.49 -4.30
N PRO A 2 -34.75 26.60 -5.31
CA PRO A 2 -33.99 25.35 -5.21
C PRO A 2 -32.86 25.31 -6.25
N LEU A 3 -31.88 26.22 -6.22
CA LEU A 3 -30.77 26.24 -7.20
C LEU A 3 -29.44 26.75 -6.61
N TYR A 4 -29.06 26.31 -5.40
CA TYR A 4 -27.75 26.63 -4.82
C TYR A 4 -26.95 25.41 -4.33
N PHE A 5 -27.28 24.19 -4.77
CA PHE A 5 -26.51 22.98 -4.43
C PHE A 5 -25.44 22.57 -5.47
N PHE A 6 -25.26 23.34 -6.55
CA PHE A 6 -24.30 23.04 -7.62
C PHE A 6 -22.97 23.78 -7.44
N SER A 7 -22.10 23.28 -6.55
CA SER A 7 -20.65 23.60 -6.62
C SER A 7 -19.76 22.59 -5.90
N ILE A 8 -20.27 21.45 -5.47
CA ILE A 8 -19.39 20.37 -5.01
C ILE A 8 -18.98 19.60 -6.26
N ARG A 9 -17.99 20.10 -7.02
CA ARG A 9 -17.34 19.27 -8.04
C ARG A 9 -16.53 18.21 -7.32
N PRO A 10 -17.01 16.95 -7.27
CA PRO A 10 -16.29 15.92 -6.54
C PRO A 10 -14.95 15.71 -7.27
N LYS A 11 -13.84 15.70 -6.54
CA LYS A 11 -12.53 15.37 -7.12
C LYS A 11 -12.50 13.86 -7.41
N VAL A 12 -13.15 13.43 -8.48
CA VAL A 12 -13.27 12.05 -8.97
C VAL A 12 -12.86 11.98 -10.45
N LEU A 13 -12.64 10.76 -10.98
CA LEU A 13 -12.29 10.60 -12.40
C LEU A 13 -13.42 11.13 -13.29
N PRO A 14 -13.11 11.73 -14.46
CA PRO A 14 -14.10 12.30 -15.36
C PRO A 14 -15.26 11.35 -15.69
N ASP A 15 -14.94 10.09 -15.98
CA ASP A 15 -15.90 9.09 -16.43
C ASP A 15 -16.88 8.64 -15.34
N ASP A 16 -16.49 8.76 -14.06
CA ASP A 16 -17.33 8.36 -12.92
C ASP A 16 -18.05 9.56 -12.27
N ARG A 17 -17.98 10.77 -12.87
CA ARG A 17 -18.52 11.99 -12.23
C ARG A 17 -20.01 11.93 -12.03
N ASP A 18 -20.74 11.62 -13.10
CA ASP A 18 -22.20 11.62 -13.09
C ASP A 18 -22.74 10.57 -12.12
N ASP A 19 -22.13 9.39 -12.09
CA ASP A 19 -22.47 8.32 -11.14
C ASP A 19 -22.28 8.76 -9.69
N ILE A 20 -21.17 9.41 -9.38
CA ILE A 20 -20.87 9.89 -8.02
C ILE A 20 -21.74 11.08 -7.63
N GLU A 21 -22.07 11.95 -8.58
CA GLU A 21 -23.00 13.05 -8.36
C GLU A 21 -24.40 12.51 -8.04
N MET A 22 -24.88 11.53 -8.79
CA MET A 22 -26.15 10.86 -8.51
C MET A 22 -26.14 10.13 -7.17
N GLU A 23 -25.05 9.40 -6.84
CA GLU A 23 -24.92 8.74 -5.53
C GLU A 23 -24.96 9.75 -4.38
N LEU A 24 -24.34 10.93 -4.59
CA LEU A 24 -24.32 12.02 -3.63
C LEU A 24 -25.71 12.63 -3.45
N LEU A 25 -26.41 12.95 -4.53
CA LEU A 25 -27.78 13.48 -4.46
C LEU A 25 -28.74 12.50 -3.75
N LEU A 26 -28.70 11.21 -4.10
CA LEU A 26 -29.56 10.20 -3.49
C LEU A 26 -29.31 10.04 -1.99
N LYS A 27 -28.03 10.03 -1.58
CA LYS A 27 -27.68 9.94 -0.15
C LYS A 27 -28.04 11.21 0.61
N LEU A 28 -27.76 12.39 0.06
CA LEU A 28 -28.13 13.64 0.73
C LEU A 28 -29.65 13.76 0.88
N LYS A 29 -30.44 13.34 -0.12
CA LYS A 29 -31.90 13.27 -0.02
C LYS A 29 -32.34 12.31 1.08
N THR A 30 -31.79 11.09 1.09
CA THR A 30 -32.13 10.08 2.11
C THR A 30 -31.82 10.57 3.53
N GLU A 31 -30.67 11.23 3.71
CA GLU A 31 -30.27 11.78 4.99
C GLU A 31 -31.10 13.00 5.38
N ALA A 32 -31.52 13.81 4.40
CA ALA A 32 -32.43 14.94 4.65
C ALA A 32 -33.84 14.47 5.03
N ASP A 33 -34.34 13.39 4.42
CA ASP A 33 -35.66 12.82 4.75
C ASP A 33 -35.67 12.18 6.15
N ARG A 34 -34.51 11.76 6.67
CA ARG A 34 -34.37 11.14 8.00
C ARG A 34 -34.20 12.12 9.15
N HIS A 35 -33.80 13.36 8.86
CA HIS A 35 -33.45 14.34 9.87
C HIS A 35 -34.31 15.60 9.72
N THR A 36 -35.01 15.97 10.79
CA THR A 36 -35.88 17.16 10.84
C THR A 36 -35.09 18.46 10.66
N GLU A 37 -33.82 18.49 11.06
CA GLU A 37 -32.91 19.60 10.84
C GLU A 37 -31.59 19.09 10.28
N VAL A 38 -31.21 19.63 9.13
CA VAL A 38 -30.02 19.21 8.40
C VAL A 38 -29.12 20.42 8.24
N THR A 39 -28.02 20.44 8.98
CA THR A 39 -27.03 21.51 8.84
C THR A 39 -26.22 21.33 7.57
N LEU A 40 -25.79 22.43 6.97
CA LEU A 40 -24.92 22.42 5.79
C LEU A 40 -23.62 21.63 6.06
N GLY A 41 -23.06 21.75 7.27
CA GLY A 41 -21.88 21.00 7.69
C GLY A 41 -22.07 19.48 7.69
N PHE A 42 -23.26 19.00 8.08
CA PHE A 42 -23.60 17.59 8.03
C PHE A 42 -23.65 17.08 6.57
N LEU A 43 -24.30 17.82 5.67
CA LEU A 43 -24.35 17.48 4.24
C LEU A 43 -22.95 17.46 3.61
N TYR A 44 -22.09 18.42 3.94
CA TYR A 44 -20.68 18.41 3.52
C TYR A 44 -19.93 17.17 4.04
N GLY A 45 -20.20 16.75 5.28
CA GLY A 45 -19.65 15.52 5.86
C GLY A 45 -20.07 14.28 5.08
N CYS A 46 -21.35 14.18 4.75
CA CYS A 46 -21.90 13.09 3.93
C CYS A 46 -21.27 13.05 2.54
N ALA A 47 -21.24 14.19 1.83
CA ALA A 47 -20.58 14.34 0.54
C ALA A 47 -19.11 13.88 0.58
N ARG A 48 -18.35 14.34 1.58
CA ARG A 48 -16.93 13.97 1.75
C ARG A 48 -16.74 12.47 1.99
N ASN A 49 -17.64 11.83 2.72
CA ASN A 49 -17.59 10.38 2.97
C ASN A 49 -17.82 9.56 1.71
N ILE A 50 -18.70 10.02 0.80
CA ILE A 50 -18.96 9.36 -0.49
C ILE A 50 -17.71 9.41 -1.36
N VAL A 51 -17.12 10.60 -1.55
CA VAL A 51 -15.89 10.77 -2.31
C VAL A 51 -14.72 9.96 -1.72
N ARG A 52 -14.59 9.92 -0.39
CA ARG A 52 -13.59 9.08 0.29
C ARG A 52 -13.79 7.59 0.01
N THR A 53 -15.04 7.14 -0.05
CA THR A 53 -15.40 5.74 -0.32
C THR A 53 -15.11 5.37 -1.76
N TYR A 54 -15.44 6.27 -2.70
CA TYR A 54 -15.07 6.15 -4.11
C TYR A 54 -13.56 5.94 -4.29
N TRP A 55 -12.72 6.83 -3.73
CA TRP A 55 -11.27 6.68 -3.85
C TRP A 55 -10.76 5.40 -3.19
N ARG A 56 -11.32 4.99 -2.03
CA ARG A 56 -10.97 3.72 -1.41
C ARG A 56 -11.25 2.52 -2.33
N LYS A 57 -12.36 2.53 -3.08
CA LYS A 57 -12.68 1.48 -4.06
C LYS A 57 -11.71 1.53 -5.24
N LYS A 58 -11.52 2.69 -5.87
CA LYS A 58 -10.58 2.86 -6.99
C LYS A 58 -9.12 2.53 -6.63
N TYR A 59 -8.65 2.87 -5.43
CA TYR A 59 -7.32 2.46 -4.96
C TYR A 59 -7.20 0.93 -4.77
N ARG A 60 -8.27 0.25 -4.34
CA ARG A 60 -8.29 -1.21 -4.25
C ARG A 60 -8.30 -1.86 -5.62
N GLU A 61 -9.06 -1.31 -6.57
CA GLU A 61 -9.09 -1.77 -7.97
C GLU A 61 -7.72 -1.58 -8.63
N ARG A 62 -7.12 -0.38 -8.55
CA ARG A 62 -5.76 -0.14 -9.05
C ARG A 62 -4.75 -1.13 -8.44
N ARG A 63 -4.82 -1.41 -7.14
CA ARG A 63 -3.97 -2.44 -6.50
C ARG A 63 -4.22 -3.87 -6.98
N ARG A 64 -5.42 -4.19 -7.46
CA ARG A 64 -5.71 -5.48 -8.10
C ARG A 64 -5.11 -5.53 -9.52
N PHE A 65 -5.24 -4.45 -10.29
CA PHE A 65 -4.68 -4.36 -11.64
C PHE A 65 -3.15 -4.24 -11.65
N CYS A 66 -2.50 -3.63 -10.65
CA CYS A 66 -1.03 -3.63 -10.51
C CYS A 66 -0.41 -5.04 -10.32
N ARG A 67 -1.21 -6.11 -10.19
CA ARG A 67 -0.74 -7.51 -10.16
C ARG A 67 -0.86 -8.22 -11.52
N LEU A 68 -1.48 -7.58 -12.51
CA LEU A 68 -1.57 -8.09 -13.86
C LEU A 68 -0.48 -7.39 -14.67
N TYR A 69 0.74 -7.93 -14.62
CA TYR A 69 1.68 -7.71 -15.70
C TYR A 69 1.21 -8.62 -16.85
N GLU A 70 1.00 -8.06 -18.04
CA GLU A 70 1.06 -8.83 -19.28
C GLU A 70 2.50 -9.34 -19.38
N GLY A 71 2.74 -10.55 -18.88
CA GLY A 71 3.89 -11.33 -19.32
C GLY A 71 3.55 -11.91 -20.69
N ASP A 72 4.54 -12.00 -21.58
CA ASP A 72 4.53 -12.64 -22.90
C ASP A 72 4.18 -14.15 -22.89
N LYS A 73 3.19 -14.57 -22.10
CA LYS A 73 2.83 -15.98 -21.90
C LYS A 73 1.31 -16.16 -21.91
N GLY A 74 0.73 -16.19 -23.10
CA GLY A 74 -0.56 -16.86 -23.29
C GLY A 74 -1.32 -16.45 -24.55
N GLU A 75 -1.32 -17.31 -25.55
CA GLU A 75 -2.30 -17.29 -26.63
C GLU A 75 -3.67 -17.79 -26.12
N MET A 76 -4.74 -17.14 -26.55
CA MET A 76 -6.11 -17.55 -26.28
C MET A 76 -6.56 -18.64 -27.26
N ILE A 77 -6.97 -19.81 -26.76
CA ILE A 77 -7.77 -20.77 -27.54
C ILE A 77 -9.13 -20.94 -26.87
N ALA A 78 -10.16 -20.52 -27.61
CA ALA A 78 -11.59 -20.83 -27.44
C ALA A 78 -12.13 -20.92 -25.99
N ASP A 79 -12.71 -19.82 -25.52
CA ASP A 79 -13.77 -19.73 -24.50
C ASP A 79 -13.58 -20.41 -23.13
N LYS A 80 -12.39 -20.91 -22.79
CA LYS A 80 -12.09 -21.44 -21.45
C LYS A 80 -10.73 -20.99 -20.95
N TRP A 81 -10.73 -20.28 -19.83
CA TRP A 81 -9.52 -20.03 -19.04
C TRP A 81 -8.95 -21.37 -18.56
N LYS A 82 -7.98 -21.91 -19.29
CA LYS A 82 -7.03 -22.88 -18.74
C LYS A 82 -5.74 -22.12 -18.47
N PHE A 83 -5.34 -22.09 -17.20
CA PHE A 83 -3.98 -21.71 -16.85
C PHE A 83 -3.05 -22.71 -17.55
N VAL A 84 -2.36 -22.26 -18.60
CA VAL A 84 -1.15 -22.93 -19.05
C VAL A 84 -0.10 -22.57 -18.00
N THR A 85 -0.06 -23.31 -16.90
CA THR A 85 1.10 -23.22 -16.02
C THR A 85 2.31 -23.57 -16.89
N PRO A 86 3.30 -22.66 -17.04
CA PRO A 86 4.61 -23.08 -17.49
C PRO A 86 5.07 -24.22 -16.55
N ALA A 87 5.94 -25.11 -17.03
CA ALA A 87 6.57 -26.14 -16.22
C ALA A 87 6.88 -25.60 -14.80
N PRO A 88 6.66 -26.39 -13.73
CA PRO A 88 6.74 -25.88 -12.36
C PRO A 88 8.03 -25.09 -12.22
N ASP A 89 7.92 -23.82 -11.82
CA ASP A 89 9.06 -22.92 -11.62
C ASP A 89 9.93 -23.49 -10.50
N ILE A 90 10.86 -24.39 -10.86
CA ILE A 90 11.71 -25.13 -9.93
C ILE A 90 12.55 -24.13 -9.14
N GLU A 91 13.06 -23.10 -9.81
CA GLU A 91 13.84 -22.02 -9.21
C GLU A 91 13.00 -21.23 -8.22
N GLY A 92 11.81 -20.76 -8.60
CA GLY A 92 10.92 -20.05 -7.69
C GLY A 92 10.48 -20.89 -6.48
N ARG A 93 10.33 -22.20 -6.64
CA ARG A 93 10.06 -23.12 -5.52
C ARG A 93 11.26 -23.26 -4.60
N LEU A 94 12.47 -23.40 -5.14
CA LEU A 94 13.71 -23.49 -4.35
C LEU A 94 13.96 -22.19 -3.58
N ASP A 95 13.78 -21.03 -4.20
CA ASP A 95 13.89 -19.72 -3.55
C ASP A 95 12.85 -19.53 -2.46
N ALA A 96 11.61 -19.97 -2.68
CA ALA A 96 10.57 -19.93 -1.66
C ALA A 96 10.91 -20.82 -0.47
N ILE A 97 11.45 -22.03 -0.69
CA ILE A 97 11.89 -22.94 0.37
C ILE A 97 13.07 -22.34 1.13
N ALA A 98 14.08 -21.83 0.43
CA ALA A 98 15.22 -21.16 1.03
C ALA A 98 14.77 -19.98 1.90
N THR A 99 13.86 -19.15 1.38
CA THR A 99 13.30 -18.02 2.11
C THR A 99 12.56 -18.49 3.36
N LEU A 100 11.70 -19.51 3.26
CA LEU A 100 10.96 -20.07 4.40
C LEU A 100 11.89 -20.60 5.49
N ASN A 101 13.01 -21.22 5.12
CA ASN A 101 14.00 -21.75 6.05
C ASN A 101 14.72 -20.64 6.85
N THR A 102 14.82 -19.43 6.32
CA THR A 102 15.38 -18.28 7.05
C THR A 102 14.41 -17.63 8.03
N LEU A 103 13.11 -17.94 7.94
CA LEU A 103 12.09 -17.28 8.76
C LEU A 103 11.97 -17.93 10.14
N PRO A 104 11.62 -17.14 11.18
CA PRO A 104 11.33 -17.70 12.49
C PRO A 104 10.17 -18.70 12.42
N GLY A 105 10.31 -19.88 13.04
CA GLY A 105 9.29 -20.93 12.97
C GLY A 105 7.88 -20.50 13.41
N ARG A 106 7.79 -19.55 14.35
CA ARG A 106 6.50 -18.94 14.75
C ARG A 106 5.82 -18.19 13.60
N MET A 107 6.59 -17.55 12.72
CA MET A 107 6.08 -16.84 11.54
C MET A 107 5.60 -17.83 10.48
N VAL A 108 6.35 -18.91 10.27
CA VAL A 108 5.99 -20.00 9.34
C VAL A 108 4.68 -20.64 9.78
N LYS A 109 4.55 -21.01 11.07
CA LYS A 109 3.30 -21.56 11.64
C LYS A 109 2.10 -20.63 11.42
N ALA A 110 2.25 -19.34 11.69
CA ALA A 110 1.18 -18.37 11.44
C ALA A 110 0.85 -18.22 9.94
N GLY A 111 1.82 -18.42 9.06
CA GLY A 111 1.62 -18.49 7.61
C GLY A 111 0.78 -19.70 7.20
N VAL A 112 1.15 -20.89 7.69
CA VAL A 112 0.42 -22.15 7.44
C VAL A 112 -1.04 -22.05 7.91
N THR A 113 -1.26 -21.59 9.14
CA THR A 113 -2.63 -21.41 9.66
C THR A 113 -3.48 -20.48 8.79
N ARG A 114 -2.89 -19.43 8.19
CA ARG A 114 -3.62 -18.57 7.25
C ARG A 114 -3.88 -19.23 5.91
N ALA A 115 -2.92 -19.99 5.39
CA ALA A 115 -3.06 -20.69 4.11
C ALA A 115 -4.17 -21.74 4.15
N GLU A 116 -4.32 -22.41 5.30
CA GLU A 116 -5.39 -23.36 5.60
C GLU A 116 -6.74 -22.69 5.89
N GLY A 117 -6.83 -21.36 5.84
CA GLY A 117 -8.06 -20.60 6.13
C GLY A 117 -8.35 -20.40 7.63
N GLY A 118 -7.45 -20.82 8.51
CA GLY A 118 -7.56 -20.67 9.96
C GLY A 118 -7.42 -19.23 10.45
N LYS A 119 -8.07 -18.92 11.58
CA LYS A 119 -8.01 -17.61 12.22
C LYS A 119 -6.83 -17.53 13.20
N LEU A 120 -5.93 -16.59 12.97
CA LEU A 120 -4.83 -16.33 13.92
C LEU A 120 -5.34 -15.82 15.28
N ASN A 121 -4.72 -16.32 16.35
CA ASN A 121 -4.91 -15.81 17.70
C ASN A 121 -4.37 -14.36 17.83
N ASN A 122 -4.69 -13.69 18.95
CA ASN A 122 -4.27 -12.30 19.15
C ASN A 122 -2.76 -12.15 19.33
N ALA A 123 -2.10 -13.12 19.98
CA ALA A 123 -0.66 -13.10 20.21
C ALA A 123 0.14 -13.16 18.90
N ASP A 124 -0.30 -13.97 17.93
CA ASP A 124 0.33 -14.14 16.64
C ASP A 124 0.04 -12.95 15.72
N LYS A 125 -1.16 -12.36 15.80
CA LYS A 125 -1.45 -11.08 15.15
C LYS A 125 -0.51 -9.98 15.64
N LEU A 126 -0.35 -9.84 16.96
CA LEU A 126 0.56 -8.87 17.57
C LEU A 126 2.01 -9.14 17.19
N TYR A 127 2.43 -10.41 17.21
CA TYR A 127 3.76 -10.83 16.79
C TYR A 127 4.06 -10.42 15.34
N LEU A 128 3.18 -10.75 14.39
CA LEU A 128 3.34 -10.38 12.98
C LEU A 128 3.35 -8.86 12.78
N CYS A 129 2.52 -8.13 13.53
CA CYS A 129 2.48 -6.67 13.47
C CYS A 129 3.83 -6.06 13.93
N ARG A 130 4.41 -6.57 15.02
CA ARG A 130 5.73 -6.17 15.50
C ARG A 130 6.83 -6.51 14.51
N GLN A 131 6.79 -7.69 13.90
CA GLN A 131 7.77 -8.10 12.89
C GLN A 131 7.71 -7.22 11.64
N ARG A 132 6.50 -6.94 11.14
CA ARG A 132 6.31 -5.99 10.03
C ARG A 132 6.82 -4.59 10.37
N HIS A 133 6.57 -4.10 11.59
CA HIS A 133 7.05 -2.79 12.02
C HIS A 133 8.59 -2.75 12.14
N ARG A 134 9.22 -3.84 12.59
CA ARG A 134 10.68 -3.97 12.57
C ARG A 134 11.22 -3.90 11.14
N GLN A 135 10.64 -4.64 10.21
CA GLN A 135 11.05 -4.58 8.81
C GLN A 135 10.84 -3.16 8.24
N SER A 136 9.66 -2.55 8.42
CA SER A 136 9.37 -1.23 7.84
C SER A 136 10.22 -0.08 8.42
N LYS A 137 10.56 -0.11 9.71
CA LYS A 137 11.32 0.97 10.37
C LYS A 137 12.79 1.00 9.93
N TYR A 138 13.31 -0.09 9.40
CA TYR A 138 14.70 -0.25 8.98
C TYR A 138 14.86 -0.60 7.49
N ASN A 139 13.78 -0.54 6.69
CA ASN A 139 13.82 -0.84 5.27
C ASN A 139 14.58 0.26 4.51
N TRP A 140 15.90 0.10 4.52
CA TRP A 140 16.79 0.44 3.44
C TRP A 140 16.74 -0.73 2.44
N SER A 141 15.60 -0.92 1.77
CA SER A 141 15.43 -2.00 0.79
C SER A 141 16.01 -1.64 -0.58
N ASP A 142 16.49 -0.40 -0.72
CA ASP A 142 16.91 0.18 -1.97
C ASP A 142 18.43 0.33 -1.92
N ALA A 143 19.13 -0.61 -2.56
CA ALA A 143 20.59 -0.66 -2.58
C ALA A 143 21.19 0.62 -3.18
N GLU A 144 20.53 1.23 -4.17
CA GLU A 144 20.95 2.50 -4.76
C GLU A 144 20.87 3.64 -3.74
N LYS A 145 19.82 3.68 -2.89
CA LYS A 145 19.73 4.68 -1.82
C LYS A 145 20.79 4.48 -0.73
N ILE A 146 21.18 3.23 -0.46
CA ILE A 146 22.28 2.94 0.48
C ILE A 146 23.60 3.44 -0.10
N GLU A 147 23.86 3.16 -1.36
CA GLU A 147 25.11 3.58 -2.01
C GLU A 147 25.17 5.09 -2.16
N ARG A 148 24.08 5.73 -2.59
CA ARG A 148 23.98 7.19 -2.66
C ARG A 148 24.21 7.84 -1.29
N MET A 149 23.65 7.28 -0.22
CA MET A 149 23.90 7.76 1.15
C MET A 149 25.39 7.65 1.53
N ARG A 150 26.05 6.55 1.16
CA ARG A 150 27.49 6.35 1.42
C ARG A 150 28.33 7.38 0.65
N GLN A 151 28.08 7.57 -0.64
CA GLN A 151 28.77 8.55 -1.47
C GLN A 151 28.63 9.97 -0.91
N LEU A 152 27.40 10.37 -0.57
CA LEU A 152 27.14 11.70 0.01
C LEU A 152 27.90 11.91 1.33
N TYR A 153 28.03 10.87 2.15
CA TYR A 153 28.68 10.97 3.46
C TYR A 153 30.21 10.89 3.41
N VAL A 154 30.76 10.05 2.52
CA VAL A 154 32.20 9.77 2.41
C VAL A 154 32.86 10.67 1.37
N ASP A 155 32.33 10.69 0.15
CA ASP A 155 32.96 11.36 -1.00
C ASP A 155 32.63 12.85 -1.02
N GLU A 156 31.35 13.20 -0.81
CA GLU A 156 30.91 14.60 -0.77
C GLU A 156 31.07 15.24 0.62
N GLY A 157 31.38 14.43 1.65
CA GLY A 157 31.64 14.93 3.00
C GLY A 157 30.44 15.64 3.66
N LEU A 158 29.21 15.30 3.29
CA LEU A 158 28.04 15.96 3.84
C LEU A 158 27.74 15.45 5.27
N PRO A 159 27.29 16.33 6.18
CA PRO A 159 26.88 15.91 7.51
C PRO A 159 25.60 15.04 7.44
N CYS A 160 25.42 14.12 8.39
CA CYS A 160 24.27 13.20 8.43
C CYS A 160 22.90 13.90 8.33
N ALA A 161 22.80 15.16 8.77
CA ALA A 161 21.57 15.93 8.67
C ALA A 161 21.22 16.34 7.22
N GLU A 162 22.23 16.64 6.40
CA GLU A 162 22.04 16.98 4.98
C GLU A 162 21.83 15.73 4.14
N VAL A 163 22.61 14.68 4.38
CA VAL A 163 22.38 13.36 3.77
C VAL A 163 20.96 12.87 4.04
N ALA A 164 20.45 13.05 5.27
CA ALA A 164 19.08 12.72 5.64
C ALA A 164 18.02 13.47 4.83
N LYS A 165 18.23 14.77 4.55
CA LYS A 165 17.33 15.56 3.71
C LYS A 165 17.32 15.03 2.27
N ILE A 166 18.49 14.76 1.70
CA ILE A 166 18.64 14.30 0.30
C ILE A 166 18.01 12.91 0.12
N VAL A 167 18.24 12.00 1.07
CA VAL A 167 17.75 10.61 0.97
C VAL A 167 16.31 10.46 1.49
N GLY A 168 15.71 11.54 2.02
CA GLY A 168 14.34 11.54 2.53
C GLY A 168 14.14 10.66 3.77
N LYS A 169 15.15 10.59 4.64
CA LYS A 169 15.14 9.76 5.86
C LYS A 169 15.43 10.61 7.10
N GLY A 170 15.17 10.06 8.28
CA GLY A 170 15.54 10.72 9.53
C GLY A 170 17.06 10.68 9.76
N ARG A 171 17.64 11.75 10.33
CA ARG A 171 19.06 11.81 10.70
C ARG A 171 19.54 10.59 11.49
N SER A 172 18.76 10.17 12.49
CA SER A 172 19.08 9.00 13.32
C SER A 172 19.04 7.67 12.56
N ALA A 173 18.22 7.59 11.51
CA ALA A 173 18.18 6.41 10.63
C ALA A 173 19.40 6.35 9.72
N VAL A 174 19.85 7.49 9.18
CA VAL A 174 21.09 7.61 8.39
C VAL A 174 22.30 7.24 9.24
N GLN A 175 22.45 7.86 10.42
CA GLN A 175 23.57 7.56 11.32
C GLN A 175 23.66 6.07 11.68
N ARG A 176 22.52 5.46 12.05
CA ARG A 176 22.47 4.05 12.41
C ARG A 176 22.83 3.16 11.23
N GLN A 177 22.42 3.52 10.01
CA GLN A 177 22.74 2.75 8.82
C GLN A 177 24.22 2.86 8.45
N LEU A 178 24.81 4.06 8.52
CA LEU A 178 26.25 4.25 8.32
C LEU A 178 27.07 3.47 9.35
N ASN A 179 26.67 3.50 10.62
CA ASN A 179 27.31 2.70 11.68
C ASN A 179 27.20 1.19 11.39
N LYS A 180 26.03 0.73 10.91
CA LYS A 180 25.81 -0.68 10.55
C LYS A 180 26.70 -1.11 9.36
N LEU A 181 26.97 -0.20 8.43
CA LEU A 181 27.83 -0.42 7.27
C LEU A 181 29.33 -0.25 7.59
N GLY A 182 29.69 0.11 8.83
CA GLY A 182 31.08 0.36 9.21
C GLY A 182 31.70 1.57 8.50
N VAL A 183 30.87 2.50 8.01
CA VAL A 183 31.35 3.67 7.26
C VAL A 183 31.84 4.72 8.25
N ILE A 184 33.17 4.91 8.29
CA ILE A 184 33.84 5.91 9.11
C ILE A 184 34.32 7.02 8.19
N ARG A 185 34.04 8.26 8.57
CA ARG A 185 34.60 9.43 7.89
C ARG A 185 36.04 9.60 8.35
N ARG A 186 36.99 9.54 7.42
CA ARG A 186 38.40 9.85 7.68
C ARG A 186 38.60 11.37 7.75
#